data_AF-D0L1N0-F1
#
_entry.id   AF-D0L1N0-F1
#
_cell.length_a   1.000
_cell.length_b   1.000
_cell.length_c   1.000
_cell.angle_alpha   90.00
_cell.angle_beta   90.00
_cell.angle_gamma   90.00
#
_symmetry.space_group_name_H-M   'P 1'
#
loop_
_entity.id
_entity.type
_entity.pdbx_description
1 polymer ?
#
loop_
_entity_poly.entity_id
_entity_poly.type
_entity_poly.pdbx_seq_one_letter_code
_entity_poly.pdbx_strand_id
1 'polypeptide(L)'
;MAATFFCPQCFTKVAESTEICPHCHTNIKQYLHHVPYVTRLIHALGHPESEARMSATIALAGLAAPEAVKPLLDLIAQWPSDVVQGTQAIDALMQINTKEARQGIDTISKTHPSAVIRHVAERALSRLLEG
;
A
#
# COMPACT_ATOMS: atom_id res chain seq x y z
N MET A 1 15.67 -21.02 -2.65
CA MET A 1 14.24 -20.74 -2.91
C MET A 1 14.15 -20.09 -4.28
N ALA A 2 13.25 -20.54 -5.15
CA ALA A 2 13.04 -19.91 -6.46
C ALA A 2 12.15 -18.67 -6.29
N ALA A 3 12.47 -17.59 -7.01
CA ALA A 3 11.65 -16.38 -7.02
C ALA A 3 10.29 -16.68 -7.67
N THR A 4 9.20 -16.16 -7.10
CA THR A 4 7.86 -16.25 -7.68
C THR A 4 7.57 -14.96 -8.43
N PHE A 5 7.14 -15.07 -9.68
CA PHE A 5 6.83 -13.92 -10.54
C PHE A 5 5.32 -13.80 -10.74
N PHE A 6 4.84 -12.56 -10.80
CA PHE A 6 3.43 -12.24 -10.96
C PHE A 6 3.25 -11.23 -12.09
N CYS A 7 2.14 -11.32 -12.81
CA CYS A 7 1.74 -10.28 -13.73
C CYS A 7 1.48 -8.99 -12.96
N PRO A 8 2.12 -7.85 -13.31
CA PRO A 8 1.96 -6.61 -12.56
C PRO A 8 0.57 -5.99 -12.72
N GLN A 9 -0.23 -6.43 -13.70
CA GLN A 9 -1.58 -5.92 -13.93
C GLN A 9 -2.65 -6.74 -13.21
N CYS A 10 -2.64 -8.08 -13.30
CA CYS A 10 -3.70 -8.93 -12.76
C CYS A 10 -3.27 -9.84 -11.61
N PHE A 11 -2.01 -9.80 -11.19
CA PHE A 11 -1.44 -10.59 -10.08
C PHE A 11 -1.52 -12.11 -10.27
N THR A 12 -1.77 -12.60 -11.49
CA THR A 12 -1.65 -14.02 -11.80
C THR A 12 -0.17 -14.43 -11.78
N LYS A 13 0.15 -15.58 -11.19
CA LYS A 13 1.50 -16.17 -11.24
C LYS A 13 1.90 -16.42 -12.70
N VAL A 14 3.12 -16.04 -13.06
CA VAL A 14 3.68 -16.20 -14.40
C VAL A 14 5.11 -16.72 -14.32
N ALA A 15 5.65 -17.21 -15.44
CA ALA A 15 7.07 -17.50 -15.52
C ALA A 15 7.87 -16.19 -15.59
N GLU A 16 9.13 -16.22 -15.15
CA GLU A 16 10.03 -15.07 -15.24
C GLU A 16 10.16 -14.54 -16.67
N SER A 17 10.18 -15.44 -17.65
CA SER A 17 10.32 -15.13 -19.07
C SER A 17 8.99 -14.73 -19.75
N THR A 18 7.89 -14.61 -19.02
CA THR A 18 6.59 -14.26 -19.61
C THR A 18 6.58 -12.80 -20.08
N GLU A 19 6.45 -12.58 -21.39
CA GLU A 19 6.30 -11.24 -21.96
C GLU A 19 4.85 -10.77 -22.03
N ILE A 20 3.94 -11.68 -22.39
CA ILE A 20 2.50 -11.42 -22.46
C ILE A 20 1.81 -12.31 -21.45
N CYS A 21 1.05 -11.73 -20.52
CA CYS A 21 0.35 -12.48 -19.51
C CYS A 21 -0.71 -13.41 -20.15
N PRO A 22 -0.72 -14.72 -19.85
CA PRO A 22 -1.71 -15.64 -20.42
C PRO A 22 -3.12 -15.45 -19.86
N HIS A 23 -3.28 -14.66 -18.78
CA HIS A 23 -4.57 -14.43 -18.12
C HIS A 23 -5.23 -13.11 -18.57
N CYS A 24 -4.50 -11.99 -18.48
CA CYS A 24 -5.04 -10.67 -18.83
C CYS A 24 -4.50 -10.11 -20.15
N HIS A 25 -3.66 -10.86 -20.87
CA HIS A 25 -3.04 -10.46 -22.15
C HIS A 25 -2.20 -9.18 -22.11
N THR A 26 -1.85 -8.70 -20.91
CA THR A 26 -0.98 -7.53 -20.76
C THR A 26 0.43 -7.88 -21.22
N ASN A 27 1.00 -7.04 -22.10
CA ASN A 27 2.43 -7.05 -22.37
C ASN A 27 3.16 -6.48 -21.14
N ILE A 28 3.81 -7.36 -20.38
CA ILE A 28 4.44 -7.07 -19.08
C ILE A 28 5.59 -6.07 -19.27
N LYS A 29 6.44 -6.27 -20.28
CA LYS A 29 7.56 -5.36 -20.56
C LYS A 29 7.07 -3.96 -20.90
N GLN A 30 6.07 -3.87 -21.77
CA GLN A 30 5.46 -2.59 -22.14
C GLN A 30 4.78 -1.91 -20.94
N TYR A 31 4.05 -2.67 -20.12
CA TYR A 31 3.44 -2.16 -18.90
C TYR A 31 4.49 -1.56 -17.94
N LEU A 32 5.59 -2.28 -17.70
CA LEU A 32 6.68 -1.81 -16.83
C LEU A 32 7.45 -0.62 -17.43
N HIS A 33 7.38 -0.40 -18.74
CA HIS A 33 8.00 0.76 -19.39
C HIS A 33 7.10 2.00 -19.34
N HIS A 34 5.78 1.85 -19.56
CA HIS A 34 4.88 2.98 -19.73
C HIS A 34 4.10 3.39 -18.48
N VAL A 35 3.86 2.47 -17.54
CA VAL A 35 3.12 2.81 -16.32
C VAL A 35 4.10 3.38 -15.29
N PRO A 36 3.88 4.60 -14.75
CA PRO A 36 4.79 5.20 -13.78
C PRO A 36 5.00 4.30 -12.56
N TYR A 37 6.20 4.35 -11.99
CA TYR A 37 6.58 3.47 -10.88
C TYR A 37 5.66 3.61 -9.66
N VAL A 38 5.35 4.84 -9.24
CA VAL A 38 4.39 5.12 -8.14
C VAL A 38 3.02 4.53 -8.44
N THR A 39 2.52 4.67 -9.68
CA THR A 39 1.24 4.08 -10.10
C THR A 39 1.24 2.56 -9.97
N ARG A 40 2.34 1.89 -10.31
CA ARG A 40 2.48 0.43 -10.14
C ARG A 40 2.50 0.03 -8.66
N LEU A 41 3.17 0.81 -7.81
CA LEU A 41 3.20 0.57 -6.37
C LEU A 41 1.82 0.75 -5.73
N ILE A 42 1.09 1.81 -6.12
CA ILE A 42 -0.30 2.01 -5.69
C ILE A 42 -1.16 0.82 -6.12
N HIS A 43 -1.02 0.35 -7.36
CA HIS A 43 -1.73 -0.83 -7.84
C HIS A 43 -1.40 -2.08 -7.02
N ALA A 44 -0.12 -2.27 -6.67
CA ALA A 44 0.35 -3.40 -5.86
C ALA A 44 -0.20 -3.42 -4.42
N LEU A 45 -0.78 -2.33 -3.91
CA LEU A 45 -1.55 -2.35 -2.66
C LEU A 45 -2.80 -3.25 -2.75
N GLY A 46 -3.28 -3.57 -3.95
CA GLY A 46 -4.36 -4.53 -4.18
C GLY A 46 -3.90 -5.99 -4.33
N HIS A 47 -2.61 -6.29 -4.15
CA HIS A 47 -2.08 -7.64 -4.36
C HIS A 47 -2.67 -8.66 -3.37
N PRO A 48 -2.99 -9.90 -3.79
CA PRO A 48 -3.54 -10.92 -2.88
C PRO A 48 -2.58 -11.29 -1.74
N GLU A 49 -1.29 -11.37 -2.04
CA GLU A 49 -0.24 -11.62 -1.02
C GLU A 49 0.04 -10.39 -0.17
N SER A 50 -0.03 -10.55 1.15
CA SER A 50 0.23 -9.47 2.12
C SER A 50 1.65 -8.94 2.05
N GLU A 51 2.66 -9.79 1.81
CA GLU A 51 4.06 -9.37 1.67
C GLU A 51 4.28 -8.41 0.50
N ALA A 52 3.54 -8.59 -0.60
CA ALA A 52 3.61 -7.69 -1.75
C ALA A 52 2.99 -6.33 -1.41
N ARG A 53 1.82 -6.31 -0.74
CA ARG A 53 1.19 -5.08 -0.25
C ARG A 53 2.07 -4.35 0.75
N MET A 54 2.75 -5.09 1.63
CA MET A 54 3.70 -4.58 2.61
C MET A 54 4.89 -3.90 1.94
N SER A 55 5.50 -4.58 0.96
CA SER A 55 6.63 -4.04 0.19
C SER A 55 6.23 -2.77 -0.57
N ALA A 56 5.04 -2.75 -1.17
CA ALA A 56 4.51 -1.57 -1.85
C ALA A 56 4.26 -0.41 -0.88
N THR A 57 3.68 -0.68 0.30
CA THR A 57 3.46 0.32 1.35
C THR A 57 4.76 0.97 1.79
N ILE A 58 5.80 0.17 2.07
CA ILE A 58 7.12 0.66 2.49
C ILE A 58 7.76 1.52 1.38
N ALA A 59 7.69 1.07 0.13
CA ALA A 59 8.26 1.81 -1.00
C ALA A 59 7.55 3.15 -1.22
N LEU A 60 6.22 3.20 -1.12
CA LEU A 60 5.45 4.43 -1.25
C LEU A 60 5.77 5.44 -0.13
N ALA A 61 5.98 4.95 1.08
CA ALA A 61 6.41 5.77 2.22
C ALA A 61 7.79 6.41 1.97
N GLY A 62 8.77 5.59 1.52
CA GLY A 62 10.12 6.07 1.22
C GLY A 62 10.18 7.07 0.05
N LEU A 63 9.19 7.04 -0.85
CA LEU A 63 9.03 8.01 -1.94
C LEU A 63 8.27 9.27 -1.53
N ALA A 64 7.70 9.30 -0.31
CA ALA A 64 6.80 10.35 0.16
C ALA A 64 5.69 10.69 -0.86
N ALA A 65 5.13 9.68 -1.52
CA ALA A 65 4.20 9.85 -2.65
C ALA A 65 2.81 10.32 -2.17
N PRO A 66 2.41 11.60 -2.40
CA PRO A 66 1.12 12.11 -1.94
C PRO A 66 -0.08 11.41 -2.59
N GLU A 67 0.08 10.89 -3.81
CA GLU A 67 -0.96 10.17 -4.53
C GLU A 67 -1.33 8.83 -3.86
N ALA A 68 -0.45 8.30 -2.99
CA ALA A 68 -0.68 7.06 -2.27
C ALA A 68 -1.58 7.20 -1.03
N VAL A 69 -1.88 8.43 -0.60
CA VAL A 69 -2.63 8.67 0.66
C VAL A 69 -3.99 7.97 0.66
N LYS A 70 -4.81 8.21 -0.36
CA LYS A 70 -6.12 7.55 -0.44
C LYS A 70 -6.00 6.03 -0.59
N PRO A 71 -5.18 5.48 -1.50
CA PRO A 71 -4.95 4.04 -1.58
C PRO A 71 -4.51 3.38 -0.26
N LEU A 72 -3.66 4.04 0.53
CA LEU A 72 -3.23 3.53 1.84
C LEU A 72 -4.36 3.55 2.88
N LEU A 73 -5.21 4.57 2.88
CA LEU A 73 -6.42 4.60 3.72
C LEU A 73 -7.39 3.48 3.33
N ASP A 74 -7.59 3.26 2.03
CA ASP A 74 -8.46 2.20 1.51
C ASP A 74 -7.90 0.81 1.86
N LEU A 75 -6.57 0.62 1.85
CA LEU A 75 -5.91 -0.61 2.29
C LEU A 75 -6.24 -0.96 3.74
N ILE A 76 -6.20 0.02 4.65
CA ILE A 76 -6.53 -0.15 6.07
C ILE A 76 -8.00 -0.57 6.22
N ALA A 77 -8.89 0.12 5.49
CA ALA A 77 -10.33 -0.16 5.54
C ALA A 77 -10.71 -1.53 4.96
N GLN A 78 -10.00 -1.99 3.92
CA GLN A 78 -10.25 -3.28 3.28
C GLN A 78 -9.81 -4.46 4.14
N TRP A 79 -8.78 -4.29 4.98
CA TRP A 79 -8.21 -5.35 5.82
C TRP A 79 -8.25 -4.99 7.31
N PRO A 80 -9.43 -4.77 7.91
CA PRO A 80 -9.55 -4.18 9.25
C PRO A 80 -9.04 -5.09 10.40
N SER A 81 -8.87 -6.39 10.14
CA SER A 81 -8.30 -7.36 11.08
C SER A 81 -6.77 -7.51 10.94
N ASP A 82 -6.16 -7.01 9.87
CA ASP A 82 -4.72 -7.08 9.64
C ASP A 82 -4.02 -5.91 10.33
N VAL A 83 -3.75 -6.09 11.63
CA VAL A 83 -3.15 -5.05 12.47
C VAL A 83 -1.73 -4.69 12.01
N VAL A 84 -0.96 -5.66 11.49
CA VAL A 84 0.40 -5.44 11.01
C VAL A 84 0.38 -4.54 9.80
N GLN A 85 -0.46 -4.87 8.82
CA GLN A 85 -0.60 -4.05 7.62
C GLN A 85 -1.18 -2.67 7.92
N GLY A 86 -2.19 -2.60 8.80
CA GLY A 86 -2.77 -1.33 9.22
C GLY A 86 -1.76 -0.42 9.91
N THR A 87 -0.90 -0.97 10.78
CA THR A 87 0.16 -0.20 11.46
C THR A 87 1.17 0.34 10.46
N GLN A 88 1.66 -0.48 9.54
CA GLN A 88 2.61 -0.02 8.51
C GLN A 88 1.99 1.07 7.62
N ALA A 89 0.72 0.93 7.25
CA ALA A 89 0.04 1.92 6.42
C ALA A 89 -0.13 3.26 7.15
N ILE A 90 -0.41 3.26 8.46
CA ILE A 90 -0.43 4.47 9.28
C ILE A 90 0.96 5.11 9.33
N ASP A 91 2.02 4.32 9.55
CA ASP A 91 3.39 4.83 9.55
C ASP A 91 3.77 5.43 8.17
N ALA A 92 3.33 4.80 7.07
CA ALA A 92 3.54 5.32 5.72
C ALA A 92 2.81 6.65 5.50
N LEU A 93 1.56 6.76 5.94
CA LEU A 93 0.78 8.01 5.88
C LEU A 93 1.45 9.14 6.68
N MET A 94 2.05 8.81 7.82
CA MET A 94 2.80 9.76 8.64
C MET A 94 4.10 10.22 7.97
N GLN A 95 4.79 9.35 7.24
CA GLN A 95 5.96 9.74 6.45
C GLN A 95 5.60 10.63 5.26
N ILE A 96 4.48 10.35 4.59
CA ILE A 96 3.96 11.17 3.48
C ILE A 96 3.50 12.55 3.99
N ASN A 97 2.90 12.60 5.20
CA ASN A 97 2.60 13.82 5.96
C ASN A 97 1.82 14.93 5.23
N THR A 98 0.88 14.56 4.35
CA THR A 98 -0.06 15.54 3.79
C THR A 98 -1.18 15.87 4.77
N LYS A 99 -1.96 16.93 4.50
CA LYS A 99 -3.13 17.27 5.30
C LYS A 99 -4.18 16.15 5.26
N GLU A 100 -4.37 15.57 4.09
CA GLU A 100 -5.30 14.48 3.81
C GLU A 100 -4.89 13.22 4.58
N ALA A 101 -3.60 12.92 4.66
CA ALA A 101 -3.08 11.80 5.45
C ALA A 101 -3.41 11.97 6.94
N ARG A 102 -3.14 13.15 7.51
CA ARG A 102 -3.45 13.46 8.91
C ARG A 102 -4.95 13.37 9.21
N GLN A 103 -5.79 13.89 8.32
CA GLN A 103 -7.25 13.79 8.46
C GLN A 103 -7.75 12.35 8.37
N GLY A 104 -7.17 11.55 7.49
CA GLY A 104 -7.45 10.12 7.38
C GLY A 104 -7.08 9.37 8.66
N ILE A 105 -5.89 9.62 9.21
CA ILE A 105 -5.44 9.02 10.48
C ILE A 105 -6.34 9.44 11.65
N ASP A 106 -6.76 10.71 11.72
CA ASP A 106 -7.73 11.20 12.73
C ASP A 106 -9.12 10.55 12.59
N THR A 107 -9.52 10.19 11.38
CA THR A 107 -10.73 9.40 11.19
C THR A 107 -10.54 7.97 11.69
N ILE A 108 -9.42 7.33 11.35
CA ILE A 108 -9.08 5.97 11.77
C ILE A 108 -9.03 5.86 13.30
N SER A 109 -8.42 6.83 14.00
CA SER A 109 -8.33 6.83 15.47
C SER A 109 -9.70 6.78 16.15
N LYS A 110 -10.74 7.31 15.50
CA LYS A 110 -12.09 7.41 16.06
C LYS A 110 -12.98 6.25 15.63
N THR A 111 -12.86 5.77 14.40
CA THR A 111 -13.88 4.90 13.77
C THR A 111 -13.41 3.50 13.44
N HIS A 112 -12.10 3.23 13.43
CA HIS A 112 -11.61 1.93 13.00
C HIS A 112 -12.06 0.80 13.96
N PRO A 113 -12.54 -0.35 13.47
CA PRO A 113 -13.09 -1.41 14.33
C PRO A 113 -12.04 -2.01 15.30
N SER A 114 -10.80 -2.17 14.86
CA SER A 114 -9.71 -2.64 15.71
C SER A 114 -9.25 -1.55 16.69
N ALA A 115 -9.39 -1.81 17.99
CA ALA A 115 -8.93 -0.92 19.06
C ALA A 115 -7.42 -0.67 19.00
N VAL A 116 -6.64 -1.69 18.62
CA VAL A 116 -5.18 -1.57 18.45
C VAL A 116 -4.85 -0.55 17.37
N ILE A 117 -5.52 -0.62 16.22
CA ILE A 117 -5.31 0.33 15.12
C ILE A 117 -5.75 1.75 15.52
N ARG A 118 -6.85 1.90 16.27
CA ARG A 118 -7.23 3.21 16.81
C ARG A 118 -6.12 3.81 17.67
N HIS A 119 -5.58 3.04 18.62
CA HIS A 119 -4.47 3.48 19.47
C HIS A 119 -3.18 3.79 18.70
N VAL A 120 -2.87 3.02 17.65
CA VAL A 120 -1.74 3.31 16.76
C VAL A 120 -1.94 4.67 16.07
N ALA A 121 -3.12 4.93 15.53
CA ALA A 121 -3.46 6.20 14.89
C ALA A 121 -3.41 7.39 15.88
N GLU A 122 -3.93 7.22 17.10
CA GLU A 122 -3.83 8.23 18.17
C GLU A 122 -2.37 8.59 18.47
N ARG A 123 -1.53 7.57 18.70
CA ARG A 123 -0.10 7.77 18.98
C ARG A 123 0.64 8.42 17.82
N ALA A 124 0.29 8.06 16.59
CA ALA A 124 0.86 8.67 15.40
C ALA A 124 0.57 10.19 15.38
N LEU A 125 -0.67 10.60 15.64
CA LEU A 125 -1.05 12.01 15.68
C LEU A 125 -0.38 12.77 16.84
N SER A 126 -0.26 12.16 18.02
CA SER A 126 0.42 12.80 19.17
C SER A 126 1.87 13.18 18.85
N ARG A 127 2.60 12.34 18.12
CA ARG A 127 3.99 12.62 17.72
C ARG A 127 4.15 13.87 16.85
N LEU A 128 3.11 14.29 16.13
CA LEU A 128 3.15 15.53 15.33
C LEU A 128 2.95 16.80 16.16
N LEU A 129 2.44 16.67 17.38
CA LEU A 129 2.26 17.80 18.29
C LEU A 129 3.50 18.04 19.15
N GLU A 130 4.40 17.05 19.23
CA GLU A 130 5.63 17.09 20.04
C GLU A 130 6.87 17.55 19.26
N GLY A 131 6.78 17.67 17.92
CA GLY A 131 7.86 18.14 17.04
C GLY A 131 7.54 19.46 16.38
#